data_AF-A0A7R8WQ70-F1
#
_entry.id   AF-A0A7R8WQ70-F1
#
_cell.length_a   1.000
_cell.length_b   1.000
_cell.length_c   1.000
_cell.angle_alpha   90.00
_cell.angle_beta   90.00
_cell.angle_gamma   90.00
#
_symmetry.space_group_name_H-M   'P 1'
#
loop_
_entity.id
_entity.type
_entity.pdbx_description
1 polymer ?
#
loop_
_entity_poly.entity_id
_entity_poly.type
_entity_poly.pdbx_seq_one_letter_code
_entity_poly.pdbx_strand_id
1 'polypeptide(L)'
;MGDTASKDRRPIISGQRGTGVDATTNDIHERPQYRLVSPPPEEFTCSICTELLFDPVEISICDHLFCRKCVTDWLKRSRTCPECRTPATFLREANRNLRNFLANLSVHCPEEFCDDIVTIAELEQHVKTCRNVQTLCEKGCEQLLLKSERKHHDCLQKLKHLLLEERTHGKDRMMQQKETLIQELQKVINDQARTMEEHEEILEAALSNFQGKNDLLIKENESLMPT
;
A
#
# COMPACT_ATOMS: atom_id res chain seq x y z
N MET A 1 -22.79 -15.33 12.37
CA MET A 1 -23.20 -14.42 11.29
C MET A 1 -22.88 -13.02 11.76
N GLY A 2 -21.77 -12.46 11.29
CA GLY A 2 -21.18 -11.22 11.77
C GLY A 2 -20.04 -10.90 10.83
N ASP A 3 -20.40 -10.35 9.67
CA ASP A 3 -19.52 -10.16 8.53
C ASP A 3 -18.50 -9.05 8.78
N THR A 4 -17.25 -9.42 8.60
CA THR A 4 -16.07 -8.57 8.50
C THR A 4 -16.08 -7.82 7.18
N ALA A 5 -16.12 -6.49 7.21
CA ALA A 5 -15.87 -5.66 6.03
C ALA A 5 -14.54 -4.90 6.18
N SER A 6 -13.49 -5.50 5.61
CA SER A 6 -12.19 -4.91 5.34
C SER A 6 -12.33 -3.60 4.57
N LYS A 7 -11.78 -2.50 5.10
CA LYS A 7 -11.53 -1.27 4.34
C LYS A 7 -10.10 -1.30 3.83
N ASP A 8 -9.91 -1.91 2.67
CA ASP A 8 -8.69 -1.79 1.88
C ASP A 8 -8.50 -0.34 1.43
N ARG A 9 -7.66 0.42 2.13
CA ARG A 9 -7.16 1.71 1.66
C ARG A 9 -5.86 1.46 0.90
N ARG A 10 -5.90 1.65 -0.42
CA ARG A 10 -4.71 1.62 -1.29
C ARG A 10 -3.70 2.69 -0.82
N PRO A 11 -2.40 2.36 -0.78
CA PRO A 11 -1.36 3.36 -0.53
C PRO A 11 -1.24 4.29 -1.76
N ILE A 12 -1.23 5.60 -1.52
CA ILE A 12 -0.86 6.60 -2.54
C ILE A 12 0.65 6.47 -2.73
N ILE A 13 1.05 5.82 -3.82
CA ILE A 13 2.44 5.69 -4.24
C ILE A 13 2.87 7.07 -4.76
N SER A 14 3.71 7.76 -3.99
CA SER A 14 4.41 8.97 -4.40
C SER A 14 5.20 8.71 -5.68
N GLY A 15 5.05 9.62 -6.65
CA GLY A 15 5.41 9.47 -8.06
C GLY A 15 6.79 8.86 -8.35
N GLN A 16 6.78 7.78 -9.12
CA GLN A 16 7.92 7.37 -9.93
C GLN A 16 8.04 8.28 -11.14
N ARG A 17 9.26 8.80 -11.35
CA ARG A 17 9.69 9.42 -12.61
C ARG A 17 9.59 8.39 -13.73
N GLY A 18 8.63 8.58 -14.63
CA GLY A 18 8.49 7.85 -15.89
C GLY A 18 9.28 8.53 -17.01
N THR A 19 10.17 7.75 -17.60
CA THR A 19 10.99 8.05 -18.76
C THR A 19 10.18 8.16 -20.05
N GLY A 20 10.51 9.16 -20.89
CA GLY A 20 10.35 9.19 -22.36
C GLY A 20 9.08 8.60 -22.98
N VAL A 21 8.13 9.46 -23.33
CA VAL A 21 7.22 9.26 -24.47
C VAL A 21 7.15 10.55 -25.29
N ASP A 22 7.67 10.44 -26.51
CA ASP A 22 7.33 11.14 -27.75
C ASP A 22 6.84 12.59 -27.68
N ALA A 23 7.74 13.48 -28.10
CA ALA A 23 7.45 14.86 -28.41
C ALA A 23 6.54 14.97 -29.65
N THR A 24 5.22 15.03 -29.45
CA THR A 24 4.30 15.84 -30.27
C THR A 24 2.95 16.02 -29.55
N THR A 25 2.59 17.30 -29.32
CA THR A 25 1.28 17.83 -28.88
C THR A 25 0.70 17.36 -27.53
N ASN A 26 0.75 18.21 -26.49
CA ASN A 26 -0.44 18.57 -25.69
C ASN A 26 -0.16 19.58 -24.56
N ASP A 27 -1.08 20.53 -24.43
CA ASP A 27 -1.14 21.63 -23.45
C ASP A 27 -1.02 21.21 -21.98
N ILE A 28 0.04 21.65 -21.29
CA ILE A 28 0.16 21.56 -19.83
C ILE A 28 -0.50 22.81 -19.22
N HIS A 29 -1.83 22.80 -19.12
CA HIS A 29 -2.58 23.67 -18.19
C HIS A 29 -3.41 22.76 -17.28
N GLU A 30 -2.75 21.82 -16.61
CA GLU A 30 -3.39 20.99 -15.59
C GLU A 30 -3.66 21.82 -14.35
N ARG A 31 -4.91 21.77 -13.88
CA ARG A 31 -5.34 22.49 -12.69
C ARG A 31 -4.61 21.92 -11.46
N PRO A 32 -3.93 22.74 -10.65
CA PRO A 32 -3.28 22.26 -9.44
C PRO A 32 -4.33 21.75 -8.45
N GLN A 33 -4.06 20.62 -7.81
CA GLN A 33 -4.90 20.09 -6.75
C GLN A 33 -4.51 20.72 -5.41
N TYR A 34 -5.36 21.60 -4.89
CA TYR A 34 -5.23 22.20 -3.56
C TYR A 34 -6.59 22.31 -2.89
N ARG A 35 -6.60 22.39 -1.55
CA ARG A 35 -7.82 22.56 -0.77
C ARG A 35 -7.90 24.02 -0.30
N LEU A 36 -8.94 24.73 -0.71
CA LEU A 36 -9.21 26.08 -0.22
C LEU A 36 -9.61 26.03 1.26
N VAL A 37 -9.17 27.03 2.03
CA VAL A 37 -9.54 27.19 3.45
C VAL A 37 -11.02 27.53 3.61
N SER A 38 -11.57 28.25 2.63
CA SER A 38 -12.99 28.60 2.57
C SER A 38 -13.54 28.35 1.16
N PRO A 39 -14.84 28.05 1.01
CA PRO A 39 -15.45 27.93 -0.30
C PRO A 39 -15.23 29.21 -1.12
N PRO A 40 -14.91 29.08 -2.42
CA PRO A 40 -14.76 30.25 -3.26
C PRO A 40 -16.13 30.95 -3.41
N PRO A 41 -16.16 32.29 -3.50
CA PRO A 41 -17.37 33.01 -3.88
C PRO A 41 -17.94 32.48 -5.20
N GLU A 42 -19.28 32.37 -5.30
CA GLU A 42 -19.95 31.83 -6.49
C GLU A 42 -19.59 32.62 -7.76
N GLU A 43 -19.39 33.95 -7.65
CA GLU A 43 -18.94 34.80 -8.77
C GLU A 43 -17.56 34.44 -9.34
N PHE A 44 -16.77 33.63 -8.63
CA PHE A 44 -15.44 33.18 -9.06
C PHE A 44 -15.41 31.69 -9.39
N THR A 45 -16.56 31.09 -9.60
CA THR A 45 -16.69 29.71 -10.08
C THR A 45 -16.95 29.67 -11.59
N CYS A 46 -16.32 28.73 -12.27
CA CYS A 46 -16.56 28.49 -13.69
C CYS A 46 -17.82 27.64 -13.85
N SER A 47 -18.85 28.12 -14.55
CA SER A 47 -20.09 27.35 -14.73
C SER A 47 -19.96 26.11 -15.63
N ILE A 48 -18.86 25.96 -16.37
CA ILE A 48 -18.60 24.77 -17.17
C ILE A 48 -18.04 23.64 -16.30
N CYS A 49 -17.02 23.90 -15.49
CA CYS A 49 -16.38 22.87 -14.66
C CYS A 49 -16.82 22.89 -13.19
N THR A 50 -17.64 23.86 -12.80
CA THR A 50 -18.22 24.03 -11.45
C THR A 50 -17.20 24.19 -10.33
N GLU A 51 -15.99 24.60 -10.67
CA GLU A 51 -14.88 24.80 -9.73
C GLU A 51 -14.39 26.26 -9.79
N LEU A 52 -13.54 26.68 -8.84
CA LEU A 52 -12.91 28.01 -8.85
C LEU A 52 -12.25 28.28 -10.22
N LEU A 53 -12.35 29.51 -10.73
CA LEU A 53 -11.75 29.91 -12.00
C LEU A 53 -10.22 29.65 -12.02
N PHE A 54 -9.77 28.93 -13.04
CA PHE A 54 -8.35 28.66 -13.31
C PHE A 54 -7.98 29.25 -14.67
N ASP A 55 -6.98 30.14 -14.69
CA ASP A 55 -6.63 30.96 -15.86
C ASP A 55 -7.90 31.62 -16.47
N PRO A 56 -8.53 32.55 -15.72
CA PRO A 56 -9.82 33.12 -16.10
C PRO A 56 -9.73 33.99 -17.36
N VAL A 57 -10.68 33.77 -18.26
CA VAL A 57 -10.94 34.61 -19.44
C VAL A 57 -12.39 35.06 -19.44
N GLU A 58 -12.63 36.23 -20.02
CA GLU A 58 -13.97 36.82 -20.16
C GLU A 58 -14.38 36.85 -21.64
N ILE A 59 -15.67 36.65 -21.92
CA ILE A 59 -16.23 36.86 -23.26
C ILE A 59 -16.49 38.35 -23.45
N SER A 60 -15.89 38.97 -24.47
CA SER A 60 -15.84 40.44 -24.61
C SER A 60 -17.19 41.15 -24.75
N ILE A 61 -18.24 40.45 -25.18
CA ILE A 61 -19.57 41.01 -25.46
C ILE A 61 -20.50 40.94 -24.24
N CYS A 62 -20.28 39.99 -23.32
CA CYS A 62 -21.20 39.73 -22.21
C CYS A 62 -20.51 39.58 -20.84
N ASP A 63 -19.19 39.76 -20.78
CA ASP A 63 -18.34 39.78 -19.57
C ASP A 63 -18.44 38.52 -18.67
N HIS A 64 -19.02 37.42 -19.16
CA HIS A 64 -19.05 36.15 -18.41
C HIS A 64 -17.66 35.51 -18.37
N LEU A 65 -17.29 35.01 -17.18
CA LEU A 65 -15.97 34.46 -16.85
C LEU A 65 -15.96 32.94 -16.89
N PHE A 66 -14.90 32.38 -17.44
CA PHE A 66 -14.67 30.93 -17.52
C PHE A 66 -13.18 30.61 -17.40
N CYS A 67 -12.85 29.37 -17.07
CA CYS A 67 -11.48 28.88 -17.27
C CYS A 67 -11.15 28.87 -18.77
N ARG A 68 -9.95 29.33 -19.16
CA ARG A 68 -9.54 29.38 -20.58
C ARG A 68 -9.79 28.08 -21.32
N LYS A 69 -9.34 26.95 -20.75
CA LYS A 69 -9.53 25.63 -21.34
C LYS A 69 -11.02 25.31 -21.53
N CYS A 70 -11.83 25.53 -20.50
CA CYS A 70 -13.26 25.23 -20.51
C CYS A 70 -14.00 25.97 -21.63
N VAL A 71 -13.84 27.29 -21.72
CA VAL A 71 -14.52 28.07 -22.76
C VAL A 71 -13.92 27.80 -24.14
N THR A 72 -12.61 27.58 -24.25
CA THR A 72 -11.98 27.23 -25.53
C THR A 72 -12.53 25.91 -26.07
N ASP A 73 -12.69 24.90 -25.23
CA ASP A 73 -13.27 23.60 -25.62
C ASP A 73 -14.77 23.68 -25.91
N TRP A 74 -15.49 24.61 -25.27
CA TRP A 74 -16.87 24.93 -25.63
C TRP A 74 -16.96 25.59 -27.01
N LEU A 75 -16.12 26.58 -27.28
CA LEU A 75 -16.13 27.36 -28.53
C LEU A 75 -15.75 26.55 -29.77
N LYS A 76 -15.04 25.43 -29.60
CA LYS A 76 -14.83 24.43 -30.66
C LYS A 76 -16.14 23.79 -31.15
N ARG A 77 -17.18 23.74 -30.28
CA ARG A 77 -18.47 23.09 -30.56
C ARG A 77 -19.60 24.10 -30.80
N SER A 78 -19.61 25.22 -30.08
CA SER A 78 -20.63 26.27 -30.19
C SER A 78 -20.01 27.65 -30.07
N ARG A 79 -20.28 28.54 -31.02
CA ARG A 79 -19.74 29.93 -31.03
C ARG A 79 -20.54 30.91 -30.14
N THR A 80 -21.13 30.41 -29.06
CA THR A 80 -21.99 31.18 -28.15
C THR A 80 -21.50 31.06 -26.71
N CYS A 81 -21.80 32.06 -25.90
CA CYS A 81 -21.55 32.02 -24.46
C CYS A 81 -22.36 30.87 -23.81
N PRO A 82 -21.73 30.01 -22.98
CA PRO A 82 -22.43 28.96 -22.24
C PRO A 82 -23.57 29.46 -21.35
N GLU A 83 -23.43 30.66 -20.78
CA GLU A 83 -24.36 31.24 -19.80
C GLU A 83 -25.54 31.93 -20.48
N CYS A 84 -25.25 32.92 -21.33
CA CYS A 84 -26.28 33.81 -21.88
C CYS A 84 -26.58 33.57 -23.37
N ARG A 85 -25.89 32.63 -24.01
CA ARG A 85 -26.03 32.28 -25.44
C ARG A 85 -25.71 33.40 -26.45
N THR A 86 -25.25 34.56 -25.99
CA THR A 86 -24.73 35.64 -26.85
C THR A 86 -23.54 35.14 -27.69
N PRO A 87 -23.37 35.60 -28.95
CA PRO A 87 -22.21 35.24 -29.76
C PRO A 87 -20.89 35.51 -29.01
N ALA A 88 -20.02 34.50 -28.96
CA ALA A 88 -18.73 34.59 -28.29
C ALA A 88 -17.63 34.71 -29.37
N THR A 89 -17.42 35.95 -29.82
CA THR A 89 -16.50 36.24 -30.93
C THR A 89 -15.05 36.37 -30.49
N PHE A 90 -14.80 36.93 -29.31
CA PHE A 90 -13.46 37.16 -28.78
C PHE A 90 -13.42 36.88 -27.27
N LEU A 91 -12.31 36.29 -26.83
CA LEU A 91 -11.96 36.13 -25.42
C LEU A 91 -10.96 37.23 -25.04
N ARG A 92 -11.15 37.84 -23.86
CA ARG A 92 -10.18 38.73 -23.25
C ARG A 92 -9.62 38.10 -21.98
N GLU A 93 -8.41 38.49 -21.63
CA GLU A 93 -7.86 38.21 -20.31
C GLU A 93 -8.76 38.83 -19.25
N ALA A 94 -9.03 38.09 -18.17
CA ALA A 94 -9.71 38.65 -17.02
C ALA A 94 -9.02 39.92 -16.50
N ASN A 95 -9.74 40.77 -15.79
CA ASN A 95 -9.10 41.94 -15.19
C ASN A 95 -8.01 41.54 -14.17
N ARG A 96 -7.02 42.42 -13.99
CA ARG A 96 -5.90 42.16 -13.06
C ARG A 96 -6.37 41.96 -11.63
N ASN A 97 -7.44 42.66 -11.22
CA ASN A 97 -7.99 42.58 -9.87
C ASN A 97 -8.52 41.18 -9.55
N LEU A 98 -9.26 40.55 -10.48
CA LEU A 98 -9.74 39.17 -10.34
C LEU A 98 -8.56 38.20 -10.23
N ARG A 99 -7.58 38.28 -11.13
CA ARG A 99 -6.39 37.41 -11.05
C ARG A 99 -5.64 37.57 -9.73
N ASN A 100 -5.45 38.81 -9.27
CA ASN A 100 -4.81 39.08 -7.98
C ASN A 100 -5.63 38.53 -6.81
N PHE A 101 -6.95 38.66 -6.85
CA PHE A 101 -7.83 38.10 -5.82
C PHE A 101 -7.71 36.58 -5.77
N LEU A 102 -7.85 35.90 -6.91
CA LEU A 102 -7.69 34.45 -7.03
C LEU A 102 -6.32 33.99 -6.53
N ALA A 103 -5.26 34.70 -6.89
CA ALA A 103 -3.90 34.38 -6.47
C ALA A 103 -3.68 34.50 -4.95
N ASN A 104 -4.44 35.35 -4.26
CA ASN A 104 -4.34 35.58 -2.81
C ASN A 104 -5.28 34.70 -1.98
N LEU A 105 -6.08 33.83 -2.60
CA LEU A 105 -6.92 32.90 -1.84
C LEU A 105 -6.05 31.94 -1.03
N SER A 106 -6.46 31.71 0.22
CA SER A 106 -5.77 30.83 1.14
C SER A 106 -6.10 29.36 0.88
N VAL A 107 -5.07 28.54 0.83
CA VAL A 107 -5.13 27.11 0.59
C VAL A 107 -4.29 26.37 1.63
N HIS A 108 -4.72 25.16 1.97
CA HIS A 108 -3.88 24.23 2.73
C HIS A 108 -2.80 23.66 1.83
N CYS A 109 -1.61 23.47 2.40
CA CYS A 109 -0.58 22.66 1.78
C CYS A 109 -1.15 21.25 1.45
N PRO A 110 -0.86 20.69 0.26
CA PRO A 110 -1.35 19.37 -0.13
C PRO A 110 -0.65 18.22 0.63
N GLU A 111 0.42 18.50 1.38
CA GLU A 111 1.16 17.49 2.14
C GLU A 111 0.40 17.10 3.41
N GLU A 112 0.22 15.79 3.63
CA GLU A 112 -0.57 15.23 4.74
C GLU A 112 -0.12 15.68 6.14
N PHE A 113 1.15 16.05 6.29
CA PHE A 113 1.74 16.44 7.58
C PHE A 113 2.06 17.94 7.66
N CYS A 114 1.55 18.73 6.72
CA CYS A 114 1.75 20.18 6.69
C CYS A 114 0.42 20.91 6.94
N ASP A 115 0.29 21.53 8.10
CA ASP A 115 -0.87 22.34 8.47
C ASP A 115 -0.76 23.80 7.98
N ASP A 116 0.29 24.14 7.24
CA ASP A 116 0.52 25.50 6.77
C ASP A 116 -0.58 25.92 5.78
N ILE A 117 -1.07 27.13 6.00
CA ILE A 117 -1.98 27.82 5.11
C ILE A 117 -1.17 28.88 4.36
N VAL A 118 -1.18 28.80 3.04
CA VAL A 118 -0.47 29.71 2.14
C VAL A 118 -1.42 30.24 1.07
N THR A 119 -1.04 31.28 0.35
CA THR A 119 -1.84 31.73 -0.81
C THR A 119 -1.61 30.82 -2.02
N ILE A 120 -2.55 30.81 -2.98
CA ILE A 120 -2.38 30.11 -4.26
C ILE A 120 -1.09 30.56 -4.97
N ALA A 121 -0.75 31.85 -4.92
CA ALA A 121 0.47 32.40 -5.51
C ALA A 121 1.76 31.84 -4.88
N GLU A 122 1.74 31.61 -3.57
CA GLU A 122 2.90 31.16 -2.80
C GLU A 122 3.03 29.63 -2.76
N LEU A 123 1.93 28.91 -3.06
CA LEU A 123 1.85 27.47 -2.93
C LEU A 123 2.97 26.74 -3.66
N GLU A 124 3.29 27.15 -4.89
CA GLU A 124 4.34 26.51 -5.68
C GLU A 124 5.71 26.58 -4.97
N GLN A 125 6.04 27.74 -4.39
CA GLN A 125 7.29 27.95 -3.67
C GLN A 125 7.28 27.25 -2.31
N HIS A 126 6.13 27.24 -1.63
CA HIS A 126 5.94 26.51 -0.38
C HIS A 126 6.19 25.01 -0.60
N VAL A 127 5.53 24.36 -1.55
CA VAL A 127 5.67 22.89 -1.77
C VAL A 127 7.12 22.50 -2.07
N LYS A 128 7.86 23.31 -2.84
CA LYS A 128 9.30 23.09 -3.10
C LYS A 128 10.15 23.12 -1.81
N THR A 129 9.76 23.95 -0.85
CA THR A 129 10.53 24.18 0.39
C THR A 129 9.88 23.58 1.64
N CYS A 130 8.73 22.92 1.50
CA CYS A 130 7.94 22.36 2.58
C CYS A 130 8.80 21.42 3.42
N ARG A 131 8.76 21.62 4.74
CA ARG A 131 9.56 20.82 5.70
C ARG A 131 8.84 19.56 6.14
N ASN A 132 7.53 19.48 5.90
CA ASN A 132 6.70 18.37 6.34
C ASN A 132 6.26 17.47 5.18
N VAL A 133 6.90 17.60 4.02
CA VAL A 133 6.80 16.60 2.95
C VAL A 133 7.48 15.31 3.42
N GLN A 134 6.81 14.17 3.20
CA GLN A 134 7.40 12.86 3.43
C GLN A 134 8.18 12.40 2.20
N THR A 135 9.38 11.90 2.46
CA THR A 135 10.29 11.42 1.42
C THR A 135 11.05 10.20 1.92
N LEU A 136 11.42 9.31 1.00
CA LEU A 136 12.31 8.20 1.32
C LEU A 136 13.67 8.71 1.82
N CYS A 137 14.26 7.95 2.73
CA CYS A 137 15.61 8.20 3.19
C CYS A 137 16.61 8.13 2.01
N GLU A 138 17.32 9.23 1.79
CA GLU A 138 18.33 9.36 0.71
C GLU A 138 19.53 8.41 0.90
N LYS A 139 19.75 7.92 2.12
CA LYS A 139 20.80 6.95 2.44
C LYS A 139 20.41 5.50 2.14
N GLY A 140 19.18 5.26 1.65
CA GLY A 140 18.78 3.97 1.10
C GLY A 140 18.23 2.94 2.10
N CYS A 141 17.85 3.34 3.33
CA CYS A 141 17.14 2.44 4.25
C CYS A 141 15.63 2.31 3.97
N GLU A 142 15.15 2.94 2.88
CA GLU A 142 13.77 2.90 2.40
C GLU A 142 12.69 3.39 3.40
N GLN A 143 13.09 4.01 4.51
CA GLN A 143 12.17 4.59 5.46
C GLN A 143 11.60 5.92 4.95
N LEU A 144 10.27 6.08 5.05
CA LEU A 144 9.59 7.37 4.83
C LEU A 144 9.84 8.30 6.03
N LEU A 145 10.29 9.52 5.74
CA LEU A 145 10.67 10.52 6.73
C LEU A 145 10.18 11.91 6.33
N LEU A 146 9.75 12.71 7.30
CA LEU A 146 9.53 14.14 7.10
C LEU A 146 10.86 14.83 6.79
N LYS A 147 10.86 15.81 5.89
CA LYS A 147 12.07 16.57 5.54
C LYS A 147 12.72 17.24 6.75
N SER A 148 11.94 17.67 7.74
CA SER A 148 12.38 18.21 9.02
C SER A 148 13.15 17.19 9.89
N GLU A 149 12.73 15.93 9.87
CA GLU A 149 13.26 14.87 10.73
C GLU A 149 14.50 14.17 10.14
N ARG A 150 14.81 14.39 8.86
CA ARG A 150 15.98 13.78 8.19
C ARG A 150 17.29 13.95 8.94
N LYS A 151 17.49 15.08 9.64
CA LYS A 151 18.72 15.35 10.41
C LYS A 151 18.88 14.44 11.63
N HIS A 152 17.78 13.97 12.20
CA HIS A 152 17.75 13.13 13.39
C HIS A 152 17.53 11.64 13.07
N HIS A 153 17.38 11.29 11.80
CA HIS A 153 17.18 9.91 11.37
C HIS A 153 18.48 9.11 11.44
N ASP A 154 18.52 8.12 12.35
CA ASP A 154 19.58 7.11 12.40
C ASP A 154 19.27 5.94 11.45
N CYS A 155 19.77 6.08 10.23
CA CYS A 155 19.68 5.08 9.18
C CYS A 155 20.30 3.74 9.57
N LEU A 156 21.41 3.75 10.33
CA LEU A 156 22.12 2.53 10.70
C LEU A 156 21.36 1.74 11.75
N GLN A 157 20.73 2.43 12.71
CA GLN A 157 19.90 1.77 13.70
C GLN A 157 18.71 1.05 13.04
N LYS A 158 18.06 1.68 12.05
CA LYS A 158 16.95 1.04 11.33
C LYS A 158 17.41 -0.20 10.54
N LEU A 159 18.51 -0.09 9.79
CA LEU A 159 19.07 -1.23 9.05
C LEU A 159 19.50 -2.37 9.97
N LYS A 160 20.13 -2.04 11.10
CA LYS A 160 20.51 -3.03 12.12
C LYS A 160 19.28 -3.77 12.68
N HIS A 161 18.17 -3.06 12.90
CA HIS A 161 16.93 -3.67 13.34
C HIS A 161 16.40 -4.66 12.30
N LEU A 162 16.31 -4.25 11.03
CA LEU A 162 15.84 -5.11 9.95
C LEU A 162 16.70 -6.39 9.80
N LEU A 163 18.03 -6.25 9.87
CA LEU A 163 18.94 -7.40 9.82
C LEU A 163 18.78 -8.34 11.03
N LEU A 164 18.50 -7.79 12.22
CA LEU A 164 18.24 -8.58 13.41
C LEU A 164 16.89 -9.30 13.33
N GLU A 165 15.86 -8.64 12.81
CA GLU A 165 14.54 -9.24 12.53
C GLU A 165 14.66 -10.39 11.52
N GLU A 166 15.34 -10.18 10.39
CA GLU A 166 15.57 -11.25 9.41
C GLU A 166 16.34 -12.43 10.02
N ARG A 167 17.37 -12.14 10.82
CA ARG A 167 18.17 -13.18 11.50
C ARG A 167 17.36 -13.96 12.53
N THR A 168 16.51 -13.29 13.30
CA THR A 168 15.67 -13.92 14.32
C THR A 168 14.59 -14.77 13.66
N HIS A 169 13.87 -14.23 12.68
CA HIS A 169 12.92 -15.00 11.87
C HIS A 169 13.56 -16.22 11.21
N GLY A 170 14.79 -16.10 10.69
CA GLY A 170 15.54 -17.23 10.13
C GLY A 170 15.83 -18.31 11.18
N LYS A 171 16.23 -17.93 12.39
CA LYS A 171 16.45 -18.87 13.51
C LYS A 171 15.15 -19.53 13.96
N ASP A 172 14.06 -18.78 14.07
CA ASP A 172 12.76 -19.30 14.50
C ASP A 172 12.23 -20.31 13.49
N ARG A 173 12.36 -20.05 12.18
CA ARG A 173 12.01 -21.01 11.12
C ARG A 173 12.82 -22.30 11.24
N MET A 174 14.14 -22.20 11.44
CA MET A 174 14.98 -23.40 11.64
C MET A 174 14.64 -24.14 12.93
N MET A 175 14.34 -23.43 14.02
CA MET A 175 13.97 -24.03 15.29
C MET A 175 12.63 -24.76 15.17
N GLN A 176 11.64 -24.17 14.51
CA GLN A 176 10.36 -24.82 14.20
C GLN A 176 10.57 -26.07 13.34
N GLN A 177 11.39 -25.99 12.28
CA GLN A 177 11.69 -27.16 11.45
C GLN A 177 12.37 -28.28 12.24
N LYS A 178 13.32 -27.94 13.12
CA LYS A 178 13.97 -28.91 14.01
C LYS A 178 12.97 -29.53 14.99
N GLU A 179 12.09 -28.73 15.57
CA GLU A 179 11.05 -29.20 16.50
C GLU A 179 10.10 -30.17 15.81
N THR A 180 9.64 -29.86 14.60
CA THR A 180 8.82 -30.77 13.79
C THR A 180 9.55 -32.08 13.51
N LEU A 181 10.83 -32.01 13.12
CA LEU A 181 11.63 -33.22 12.84
C LEU A 181 11.83 -34.08 14.09
N ILE A 182 12.02 -33.45 15.26
CA ILE A 182 12.10 -34.16 16.55
C ILE A 182 10.79 -34.87 16.85
N GLN A 183 9.65 -34.20 16.64
CA GLN A 183 8.34 -34.81 16.86
C GLN A 183 8.09 -36.00 15.93
N GLU A 184 8.52 -35.89 14.67
CA GLU A 184 8.46 -37.01 13.70
C GLU A 184 9.36 -38.17 14.13
N LEU A 185 10.61 -37.89 14.52
CA LEU A 185 11.54 -38.91 15.02
C LEU A 185 11.01 -39.60 16.28
N GLN A 186 10.48 -38.84 17.23
CA GLN A 186 9.86 -39.39 18.44
C GLN A 186 8.70 -40.31 18.11
N LYS A 187 7.86 -39.92 17.15
CA LYS A 187 6.77 -40.78 16.67
C LYS A 187 7.29 -42.09 16.09
N VAL A 188 8.32 -42.04 15.23
CA VAL A 188 8.93 -43.25 14.65
C VAL A 188 9.49 -44.15 15.74
N ILE A 189 10.20 -43.59 16.73
CA ILE A 189 10.76 -44.36 17.86
C ILE A 189 9.63 -45.04 18.65
N ASN A 190 8.54 -44.33 18.95
CA ASN A 190 7.41 -44.89 19.69
C ASN A 190 6.71 -46.01 18.89
N ASP A 191 6.51 -45.81 17.59
CA ASP A 191 5.92 -46.82 16.71
C ASP A 191 6.84 -48.06 16.63
N GLN A 192 8.16 -47.87 16.52
CA GLN A 192 9.14 -48.95 16.56
C GLN A 192 9.11 -49.71 17.89
N ALA A 193 9.04 -49.01 19.02
CA ALA A 193 8.94 -49.64 20.34
C ALA A 193 7.69 -50.52 20.45
N ARG A 194 6.53 -50.03 19.99
CA ARG A 194 5.29 -50.83 19.99
C ARG A 194 5.41 -52.09 19.12
N THR A 195 6.00 -51.96 17.92
CA THR A 195 6.23 -53.14 17.07
C THR A 195 7.18 -54.15 17.71
N MET A 196 8.17 -53.68 18.49
CA MET A 196 9.07 -54.57 19.22
C MET A 196 8.33 -55.33 20.33
N GLU A 197 7.46 -54.65 21.09
CA GLU A 197 6.61 -55.30 22.10
C GLU A 197 5.68 -56.35 21.47
N GLU A 198 5.02 -56.04 20.35
CA GLU A 198 4.18 -57.00 19.60
C GLU A 198 5.00 -58.23 19.15
N HIS A 199 6.23 -58.02 18.67
CA HIS A 199 7.12 -59.11 18.26
C HIS A 199 7.58 -59.96 19.45
N GLU A 200 7.81 -59.36 20.61
CA GLU A 200 8.17 -60.05 21.86
C GLU A 200 7.01 -60.96 22.32
N GLU A 201 5.78 -60.44 22.36
CA GLU A 201 4.59 -61.23 22.70
C GLU A 201 4.40 -62.45 21.77
N ILE A 202 4.61 -62.27 20.46
CA ILE A 202 4.52 -63.36 19.48
C ILE A 202 5.58 -64.43 19.76
N LEU A 203 6.81 -64.03 20.07
CA LEU A 203 7.91 -64.95 20.37
C LEU A 203 7.64 -65.72 21.68
N GLU A 204 7.17 -65.05 22.72
CA GLU A 204 6.79 -65.68 23.99
C GLU A 204 5.68 -66.72 23.78
N ALA A 205 4.64 -66.38 23.02
CA ALA A 205 3.56 -67.30 22.69
C ALA A 205 4.05 -68.53 21.90
N ALA A 206 4.96 -68.33 20.94
CA ALA A 206 5.55 -69.42 20.17
C ALA A 206 6.39 -70.35 21.06
N LEU A 207 7.24 -69.79 21.95
CA LEU A 207 8.04 -70.56 22.89
C LEU A 207 7.16 -71.40 23.83
N SER A 208 6.09 -70.81 24.38
CA SER A 208 5.14 -71.52 25.24
C SER A 208 4.48 -72.70 24.51
N ASN A 209 4.10 -72.51 23.24
CA ASN A 209 3.52 -73.58 22.41
C ASN A 209 4.54 -74.70 22.13
N PHE A 210 5.78 -74.36 21.79
CA PHE A 210 6.85 -75.35 21.59
C PHE A 210 7.15 -76.15 22.85
N GLN A 211 7.23 -75.48 24.01
CA GLN A 211 7.39 -76.14 25.30
C GLN A 211 6.26 -77.13 25.57
N GLY A 212 5.00 -76.71 25.41
CA GLY A 212 3.84 -77.59 25.58
C GLY A 212 3.86 -78.81 24.64
N LYS A 213 4.25 -78.64 23.37
CA LYS A 213 4.42 -79.78 22.44
C LYS A 213 5.56 -80.71 22.86
N ASN A 214 6.68 -80.17 23.31
CA ASN A 214 7.81 -80.97 23.77
C ASN A 214 7.43 -81.80 25.00
N ASP A 215 6.72 -81.21 25.97
CA ASP A 215 6.24 -81.91 27.15
C ASP A 215 5.26 -83.05 26.81
N LEU A 216 4.40 -82.86 25.80
CA LEU A 216 3.53 -83.91 25.30
C LEU A 216 4.32 -85.06 24.67
N LEU A 217 5.32 -84.74 23.83
CA LEU A 217 6.19 -85.73 23.21
C LEU A 217 7.00 -86.50 24.26
N ILE A 218 7.48 -85.84 25.32
CA ILE A 218 8.18 -86.49 26.43
C ILE A 218 7.26 -87.51 27.12
N LYS A 219 6.03 -87.12 27.46
CA LYS A 219 5.03 -88.03 28.06
C LYS A 219 4.68 -89.21 27.14
N GLU A 220 4.58 -88.97 25.84
CA GLU A 220 4.31 -90.02 24.85
C GLU A 220 5.48 -91.00 24.77
N ASN A 221 6.72 -90.51 24.75
CA ASN A 221 7.92 -91.35 24.76
C ASN A 221 8.06 -92.18 26.05
N GLU A 222 7.74 -91.60 27.21
CA GLU A 222 7.69 -92.31 28.49
C GLU A 222 6.64 -93.42 28.50
N SER A 223 5.49 -93.22 27.84
CA SER A 223 4.43 -94.22 27.75
C SER A 223 4.72 -95.38 26.80
N LEU A 224 5.58 -95.17 25.80
CA LEU A 224 5.97 -96.17 24.78
C LEU A 224 7.18 -97.02 25.19
N MET A 225 7.87 -96.65 26.28
CA MET A 225 9.01 -97.38 26.85
C MET A 225 8.67 -97.93 28.25
N PRO A 226 7.69 -98.85 28.39
CA PRO A 226 7.43 -99.47 29.69
C PRO A 226 8.63 -100.37 30.07
N THR A 227 9.30 -99.99 31.16
CA THR A 227 10.28 -100.84 31.87
C THR A 227 9.66 -102.13 32.38
#